data_AF-A0A965IQA5-F1
#
_entry.id   AF-A0A965IQA5-F1
#
_cell.length_a   1.000
_cell.length_b   1.000
_cell.length_c   1.000
_cell.angle_alpha   90.00
_cell.angle_beta   90.00
_cell.angle_gamma   90.00
#
_symmetry.space_group_name_H-M   'P 1'
#
loop_
_entity.id
_entity.type
_entity.pdbx_description
1 polymer ?
#
loop_
_entity_poly.entity_id
_entity_poly.type
_entity_poly.pdbx_seq_one_letter_code
_entity_poly.pdbx_strand_id
1 'polypeptide(L)'
;MDNGKTELTSLLSGVAGEYFVAAELSRRGYLASITLRNTKGVDILCSNSDATKTVAIQVKTNRRSNREWVLNQKAEFFYADNHFYVFVNLHNNKQQPDYFIVPSKVVATYVKETHAAWLAAPGKAGRAHIDTTMRKFADLSEEYRNCWDNLGLN
;
A
#
# COMPACT_ATOMS: atom_id res chain seq x y z
N MET A 1 32.64 -16.33 -1.90
CA MET A 1 31.77 -15.62 -2.86
C MET A 1 30.38 -16.19 -2.66
N ASP A 2 29.46 -15.41 -2.11
CA ASP A 2 28.11 -15.88 -1.73
C ASP A 2 27.19 -15.80 -2.96
N ASN A 3 27.04 -16.93 -3.66
CA ASN A 3 26.22 -17.11 -4.87
C ASN A 3 24.82 -17.66 -4.51
N GLY A 4 24.11 -17.08 -3.55
CA GLY A 4 22.90 -17.74 -3.03
C GLY A 4 21.81 -16.90 -2.40
N LYS A 5 21.72 -15.58 -2.61
CA LYS A 5 20.53 -14.84 -2.16
C LYS A 5 19.34 -15.19 -3.06
N THR A 6 18.56 -16.18 -2.64
CA THR A 6 17.22 -16.44 -3.17
C THR A 6 16.44 -15.13 -3.13
N GLU A 7 15.93 -14.67 -4.28
CA GLU A 7 15.04 -13.51 -4.29
C GLU A 7 13.90 -13.75 -3.29
N LEU A 8 13.54 -12.71 -2.51
CA LEU A 8 12.39 -12.78 -1.62
C LEU A 8 11.18 -13.31 -2.39
N THR A 9 10.26 -14.06 -1.77
CA THR A 9 9.00 -14.41 -2.45
C THR A 9 8.02 -13.24 -2.37
N SER A 10 6.99 -13.20 -3.23
CA SER A 10 5.96 -12.14 -3.17
C SER A 10 5.28 -12.14 -1.79
N LEU A 11 5.00 -13.36 -1.29
CA LEU A 11 4.46 -13.57 0.05
C LEU A 11 5.35 -12.98 1.15
N LEU A 12 6.64 -13.31 1.16
CA LEU A 12 7.57 -12.79 2.16
C LEU A 12 7.79 -11.28 2.03
N SER A 13 7.64 -10.71 0.82
CA SER A 13 7.72 -9.26 0.61
C SER A 13 6.52 -8.55 1.24
N GLY A 14 5.31 -9.11 1.08
CA GLY A 14 4.11 -8.62 1.77
C GLY A 14 4.29 -8.64 3.28
N VAL A 15 4.72 -9.78 3.83
CA VAL A 15 4.99 -9.97 5.27
C VAL A 15 6.02 -8.97 5.79
N ALA A 16 7.13 -8.81 5.08
CA ALA A 16 8.16 -7.85 5.47
C ALA A 16 7.60 -6.42 5.51
N GLY A 17 6.81 -6.03 4.51
CA GLY A 17 6.13 -4.73 4.50
C GLY A 17 5.22 -4.54 5.71
N GLU A 18 4.38 -5.53 6.04
CA GLU A 18 3.50 -5.48 7.21
C GLU A 18 4.30 -5.28 8.52
N TYR A 19 5.37 -6.05 8.71
CA TYR A 19 6.23 -5.90 9.90
C TYR A 19 6.96 -4.56 9.96
N PHE A 20 7.49 -4.07 8.84
CA PHE A 20 8.15 -2.77 8.79
C PHE A 20 7.19 -1.62 9.11
N VAL A 21 5.97 -1.65 8.55
CA VAL A 21 4.95 -0.66 8.85
C VAL A 21 4.54 -0.72 10.33
N ALA A 22 4.30 -1.90 10.88
CA ALA A 22 3.95 -2.06 12.30
C ALA A 22 5.06 -1.58 13.24
N ALA A 23 6.32 -1.87 12.91
CA ALA A 23 7.48 -1.40 13.66
C ALA A 23 7.61 0.14 13.59
N GLU A 24 7.41 0.73 12.42
CA GLU A 24 7.48 2.18 12.23
C GLU A 24 6.35 2.92 12.94
N LEU A 25 5.13 2.38 12.93
CA LEU A 25 4.01 2.90 13.73
C LEU A 25 4.30 2.83 15.23
N SER A 26 4.80 1.70 15.71
CA SER A 26 5.20 1.54 17.12
C SER A 26 6.32 2.50 17.51
N ARG A 27 7.31 2.71 16.62
CA ARG A 27 8.41 3.66 16.82
C ARG A 27 7.91 5.11 16.93
N ARG A 28 6.74 5.42 16.36
CA ARG A 28 6.06 6.72 16.45
C ARG A 28 5.17 6.86 17.69
N GLY A 29 5.10 5.85 18.54
CA GLY A 29 4.29 5.86 19.77
C GLY A 29 2.85 5.39 19.59
N TYR A 30 2.50 4.83 18.42
CA TYR A 30 1.19 4.27 18.18
C TYR A 30 1.11 2.78 18.58
N LEU A 31 -0.08 2.33 18.96
CA LEU A 31 -0.37 0.92 19.23
C LEU A 31 -0.69 0.22 17.91
N ALA A 32 0.25 -0.53 17.34
CA ALA A 32 0.06 -1.28 16.10
C ALA A 32 -0.16 -2.78 16.36
N SER A 33 -1.21 -3.34 15.74
CA SER A 33 -1.55 -4.77 15.81
C SER A 33 -1.66 -5.35 14.41
N ILE A 34 -0.76 -6.27 14.05
CA ILE A 34 -0.85 -7.04 12.80
C ILE A 34 -1.98 -8.05 12.94
N THR A 35 -2.88 -8.07 11.96
CA THR A 35 -4.01 -9.00 11.93
C THR A 35 -3.59 -10.38 11.41
N LEU A 36 -4.34 -11.42 11.79
CA LEU A 36 -4.17 -12.72 11.15
C LEU A 36 -4.65 -12.66 9.70
N ARG A 37 -3.93 -13.38 8.82
CA ARG A 37 -4.29 -13.51 7.40
C ARG A 37 -5.77 -13.91 7.27
N ASN A 38 -6.40 -13.46 6.20
CA ASN A 38 -7.82 -13.66 5.85
C ASN A 38 -8.81 -12.59 6.38
N THR A 39 -8.31 -11.54 7.04
CA THR A 39 -9.10 -10.32 7.31
C THR A 39 -9.33 -9.54 6.01
N LYS A 40 -10.56 -9.08 5.76
CA LYS A 40 -10.94 -8.42 4.48
C LYS A 40 -10.22 -7.08 4.31
N GLY A 41 -9.02 -7.09 3.71
CA GLY A 41 -8.33 -5.88 3.25
C GLY A 41 -7.81 -4.98 4.38
N VAL A 42 -7.61 -5.53 5.58
CA VAL A 42 -6.98 -4.84 6.70
C VAL A 42 -5.85 -5.73 7.17
N ASP A 43 -4.62 -5.24 7.09
CA ASP A 43 -3.42 -5.97 7.48
C ASP A 43 -2.98 -5.55 8.89
N ILE A 44 -3.14 -4.25 9.23
CA ILE A 44 -2.79 -3.67 10.53
C ILE A 44 -3.96 -2.85 11.08
N LEU A 45 -4.26 -3.01 12.37
CA LEU A 45 -5.03 -2.05 13.15
C LEU A 45 -4.07 -1.17 13.94
N CYS A 46 -4.26 0.14 13.89
CA CYS A 46 -3.40 1.09 14.58
C CYS A 46 -4.22 2.08 15.40
N SER A 47 -3.87 2.24 16.67
CA SER A 47 -4.51 3.18 17.59
C SER A 47 -3.49 4.16 18.17
N ASN A 48 -3.96 5.32 18.61
CA ASN A 48 -3.14 6.21 19.42
C ASN A 48 -2.90 5.63 20.83
N SER A 49 -2.00 6.25 21.60
CA SER A 49 -1.51 5.69 22.87
C SER A 49 -2.59 5.53 23.96
N ASP A 50 -3.63 6.34 23.91
CA ASP A 50 -4.79 6.28 24.83
C ASP A 50 -5.99 5.49 24.25
N ALA A 51 -5.82 4.93 23.05
CA ALA A 51 -6.81 4.15 22.31
C ALA A 51 -8.13 4.90 21.99
N THR A 52 -8.15 6.23 21.99
CA THR A 52 -9.33 7.04 21.63
C THR A 52 -9.60 7.09 20.13
N LYS A 53 -8.57 6.85 19.29
CA LYS A 53 -8.67 6.81 17.83
C LYS A 53 -8.07 5.52 17.30
N THR A 54 -8.70 4.95 16.27
CA THR A 54 -8.21 3.72 15.60
C THR A 54 -8.43 3.80 14.10
N VAL A 55 -7.42 3.39 13.34
CA VAL A 55 -7.43 3.28 11.89
C VAL A 55 -7.10 1.86 11.44
N ALA A 56 -7.68 1.48 10.30
CA ALA A 56 -7.36 0.26 9.58
C ALA A 56 -6.35 0.57 8.47
N ILE A 57 -5.34 -0.27 8.32
CA ILE A 57 -4.27 -0.10 7.34
C ILE A 57 -4.16 -1.35 6.47
N GLN A 58 -4.18 -1.13 5.15
CA GLN A 58 -3.81 -2.13 4.15
C GLN A 58 -2.39 -1.86 3.64
N VAL A 59 -1.53 -2.87 3.63
CA VAL A 59 -0.13 -2.76 3.20
C VAL A 59 0.03 -3.31 1.78
N LYS A 60 0.78 -2.59 0.95
CA LYS A 60 1.14 -3.03 -0.41
C LYS A 60 2.62 -2.81 -0.64
N THR A 61 3.32 -3.87 -1.02
CA THR A 61 4.78 -3.86 -1.00
C THR A 61 5.39 -4.13 -2.36
N ASN A 62 6.33 -3.28 -2.75
CA ASN A 62 7.27 -3.52 -3.85
C ASN A 62 8.66 -3.83 -3.29
N ARG A 63 9.42 -4.67 -3.99
CA ARG A 63 10.84 -4.91 -3.67
C ARG A 63 11.78 -3.87 -4.24
N ARG A 64 11.36 -3.23 -5.33
CA ARG A 64 12.13 -2.20 -6.03
C ARG A 64 11.53 -0.84 -5.70
N SER A 65 12.28 0.21 -6.00
CA SER A 65 11.88 1.60 -5.79
C SER A 65 10.87 2.09 -6.84
N ASN A 66 9.90 1.24 -7.21
CA ASN A 66 8.83 1.65 -8.12
C ASN A 66 7.80 2.44 -7.33
N ARG A 67 7.36 3.59 -7.84
CA ARG A 67 6.33 4.44 -7.24
C ARG A 67 4.94 4.07 -7.75
N GLU A 68 4.75 2.81 -8.09
CA GLU A 68 3.50 2.25 -8.59
C GLU A 68 3.24 0.88 -7.95
N TRP A 69 2.03 0.68 -7.44
CA TRP A 69 1.65 -0.56 -6.77
C TRP A 69 0.40 -1.16 -7.39
N VAL A 70 0.41 -2.48 -7.54
CA VAL A 70 -0.71 -3.23 -8.10
C VAL A 70 -1.74 -3.52 -7.03
N LEU A 71 -2.98 -3.19 -7.36
CA LEU A 71 -4.18 -3.38 -6.57
C LEU A 71 -5.17 -4.26 -7.34
N ASN A 72 -6.28 -4.59 -6.69
CA ASN A 72 -7.41 -5.26 -7.32
C ASN A 72 -8.58 -4.27 -7.40
N GLN A 73 -9.49 -4.45 -8.37
CA GLN A 73 -10.74 -3.71 -8.57
C GLN A 73 -11.52 -3.47 -7.27
N LYS A 74 -11.46 -4.38 -6.29
CA LYS A 74 -12.08 -4.15 -4.97
C LYS A 74 -11.66 -2.82 -4.31
N ALA A 75 -10.45 -2.31 -4.60
CA ALA A 75 -9.97 -1.03 -4.08
C ALA A 75 -10.83 0.17 -4.53
N GLU A 76 -11.57 0.07 -5.63
CA GLU A 76 -12.53 1.11 -6.07
C GLU A 76 -13.69 1.31 -5.09
N PHE A 77 -14.02 0.29 -4.30
CA PHE A 77 -15.23 0.25 -3.48
C PHE A 77 -14.96 -0.02 -2.00
N PHE A 78 -13.75 -0.40 -1.64
CA PHE A 78 -13.37 -0.74 -0.27
C PHE A 78 -12.57 0.39 0.38
N TYR A 79 -13.28 1.43 0.79
CA TYR A 79 -12.72 2.60 1.46
C TYR A 79 -13.59 3.06 2.63
N ALA A 80 -12.97 3.75 3.58
CA ALA A 80 -13.62 4.35 4.74
C ALA A 80 -12.79 5.55 5.24
N ASP A 81 -13.37 6.41 6.08
CA ASP A 81 -12.67 7.58 6.64
C ASP A 81 -11.46 7.21 7.50
N ASN A 82 -11.53 6.07 8.18
CA ASN A 82 -10.44 5.55 9.02
C ASN A 82 -9.68 4.38 8.36
N HIS A 83 -9.75 4.24 7.03
CA HIS A 83 -9.04 3.20 6.29
C HIS A 83 -7.97 3.82 5.38
N PHE A 84 -6.74 3.31 5.48
CA PHE A 84 -5.56 3.82 4.78
C PHE A 84 -4.80 2.71 4.07
N TYR A 85 -4.12 3.08 3.00
CA TYR A 85 -3.05 2.29 2.42
C TYR A 85 -1.71 2.79 2.93
N VAL A 86 -0.83 1.86 3.29
CA VAL A 86 0.60 2.14 3.40
C VAL A 86 1.32 1.35 2.30
N PHE A 87 1.73 2.08 1.26
CA PHE A 87 2.54 1.51 0.20
C PHE A 87 4.01 1.53 0.62
N VAL A 88 4.69 0.39 0.44
CA VAL A 88 6.05 0.17 0.91
C VAL A 88 6.94 -0.14 -0.28
N ASN A 89 8.09 0.54 -0.36
CA ASN A 89 9.22 0.08 -1.18
C ASN A 89 10.29 -0.46 -0.24
N LEU A 90 10.51 -1.78 -0.25
CA LEU A 90 11.50 -2.42 0.63
C LEU A 90 12.94 -2.12 0.23
N HIS A 91 13.16 -1.77 -1.04
CA HIS A 91 14.49 -1.69 -1.64
C HIS A 91 15.28 -2.99 -1.47
N ASN A 92 16.60 -2.89 -1.58
CA ASN A 92 17.50 -3.98 -1.19
C ASN A 92 17.77 -3.93 0.33
N ASN A 93 18.27 -5.03 0.91
CA ASN A 93 18.52 -5.19 2.35
C ASN A 93 19.57 -4.22 2.95
N LYS A 94 20.06 -3.22 2.22
CA LYS A 94 21.02 -2.20 2.71
C LYS A 94 20.35 -0.85 2.96
N GLN A 95 19.08 -0.68 2.62
CA GLN A 95 18.35 0.58 2.72
C GLN A 95 17.11 0.40 3.60
N GLN A 96 16.71 1.47 4.29
CA GLN A 96 15.44 1.48 4.98
C GLN A 96 14.28 1.56 3.97
N PRO A 97 13.11 0.95 4.25
CA PRO A 97 11.97 1.05 3.37
C PRO A 97 11.45 2.49 3.23
N ASP A 98 10.88 2.81 2.06
CA ASP A 98 10.03 3.99 1.92
C ASP A 98 8.58 3.65 2.24
N TYR A 99 7.85 4.63 2.79
CA TYR A 99 6.45 4.51 3.13
C TYR A 99 5.65 5.63 2.48
N PHE A 100 4.50 5.29 1.89
CA PHE A 100 3.56 6.24 1.30
C PHE A 100 2.20 6.01 1.93
N ILE A 101 1.70 7.02 2.67
CA ILE A 101 0.54 6.89 3.55
C ILE A 101 -0.64 7.61 2.88
N VAL A 102 -1.57 6.85 2.34
CA VAL A 102 -2.62 7.35 1.44
C VAL A 102 -4.00 7.01 2.02
N PRO A 103 -4.92 7.97 2.16
CA PRO A 103 -6.31 7.67 2.49
C PRO A 103 -6.94 6.71 1.47
N SER A 104 -7.68 5.70 1.93
CA SER A 104 -8.30 4.72 1.02
C SER A 104 -9.27 5.34 0.02
N LYS A 105 -9.93 6.46 0.39
CA LYS A 105 -10.79 7.25 -0.52
C LYS A 105 -10.00 7.83 -1.71
N VAL A 106 -8.80 8.33 -1.47
CA VAL A 106 -7.92 8.85 -2.53
C VAL A 106 -7.51 7.72 -3.46
N VAL A 107 -7.09 6.58 -2.90
CA VAL A 107 -6.73 5.39 -3.69
C VAL A 107 -7.91 4.93 -4.54
N ALA A 108 -9.11 4.85 -3.96
CA ALA A 108 -10.33 4.40 -4.64
C ALA A 108 -10.68 5.27 -5.86
N THR A 109 -10.68 6.60 -5.68
CA THR A 109 -10.91 7.57 -6.76
C THR A 109 -9.84 7.42 -7.84
N TYR A 110 -8.56 7.45 -7.46
CA TYR A 110 -7.44 7.37 -8.39
C TYR A 110 -7.50 6.12 -9.26
N VAL A 111 -7.68 4.93 -8.66
CA VAL A 111 -7.64 3.68 -9.42
C VAL A 111 -8.86 3.52 -10.33
N LYS A 112 -10.01 4.07 -9.94
CA LYS A 112 -11.22 4.05 -10.76
C LYS A 112 -11.06 4.93 -12.00
N GLU A 113 -10.60 6.16 -11.81
CA GLU A 113 -10.44 7.14 -12.88
C GLU A 113 -9.35 6.73 -13.86
N THR A 114 -8.18 6.31 -13.34
CA THR A 114 -7.05 5.90 -14.20
C THR A 114 -7.33 4.61 -14.96
N HIS A 115 -8.06 3.66 -14.38
CA HIS A 115 -8.49 2.45 -15.10
C HIS A 115 -9.51 2.75 -16.20
N ALA A 116 -10.50 3.61 -15.92
CA ALA A 116 -11.47 4.04 -16.92
C ALA A 116 -10.80 4.78 -18.09
N ALA A 117 -9.85 5.68 -17.79
CA ALA A 117 -9.06 6.36 -18.81
C ALA A 117 -8.20 5.38 -19.63
N TRP A 118 -7.58 4.39 -18.97
CA TRP A 118 -6.82 3.35 -19.65
C TRP A 118 -7.70 2.51 -20.58
N LEU A 119 -8.91 2.11 -20.17
CA LEU A 119 -9.84 1.38 -21.03
C LEU A 119 -10.28 2.18 -22.27
N ALA A 120 -10.43 3.49 -22.13
CA ALA A 120 -10.83 4.38 -23.23
C ALA A 120 -9.68 4.68 -24.21
N ALA A 121 -8.43 4.54 -23.78
CA ALA A 121 -7.27 4.80 -24.62
C ALA A 121 -7.08 3.69 -25.68
N PRO A 122 -6.59 4.01 -26.89
CA PRO A 122 -6.21 2.99 -27.85
C PRO A 122 -5.01 2.21 -27.33
N GLY A 123 -5.14 0.90 -27.23
CA GLY A 123 -4.04 0.02 -26.84
C GLY A 123 -3.02 -0.18 -27.96
N LYS A 124 -2.05 -1.06 -27.69
CA LYS A 124 -0.95 -1.33 -28.63
C LYS A 124 -1.50 -1.77 -30.00
N ALA A 125 -1.00 -1.14 -31.06
CA ALA A 125 -1.48 -1.34 -32.44
C ALA A 125 -2.98 -1.05 -32.63
N GLY A 126 -3.55 -0.13 -31.85
CA GLY A 126 -4.95 0.31 -31.95
C GLY A 126 -5.98 -0.68 -31.40
N ARG A 127 -5.54 -1.77 -30.75
CA ARG A 127 -6.45 -2.75 -30.13
C ARG A 127 -7.00 -2.18 -28.82
N ALA A 128 -8.30 -2.33 -28.61
CA ALA A 128 -8.92 -1.97 -27.33
C ALA A 128 -8.28 -2.74 -26.17
N HIS A 129 -8.21 -2.10 -25.01
CA HIS A 129 -7.77 -2.75 -23.78
C HIS A 129 -8.82 -3.75 -23.29
N ILE A 130 -8.36 -4.87 -22.72
CA ILE A 130 -9.23 -5.87 -22.09
C ILE A 130 -9.47 -5.45 -20.65
N ASP A 131 -10.73 -5.36 -20.25
CA ASP A 131 -11.08 -5.09 -18.86
C ASP A 131 -10.69 -6.27 -17.97
N THR A 132 -9.92 -5.97 -16.93
CA THR A 132 -9.45 -6.95 -15.94
C THR A 132 -9.66 -6.41 -14.54
N THR A 133 -9.52 -7.27 -13.54
CA THR A 133 -9.61 -6.85 -12.13
C THR A 133 -8.36 -6.13 -11.62
N MET A 134 -7.31 -5.95 -12.45
CA MET A 134 -6.10 -5.29 -12.04
C MET A 134 -6.31 -3.77 -11.94
N ARG A 135 -5.79 -3.18 -10.88
CA ARG A 135 -5.71 -1.72 -10.69
C ARG A 135 -4.29 -1.32 -10.38
N LYS A 136 -3.95 -0.06 -10.63
CA LYS A 136 -2.63 0.50 -10.32
C LYS A 136 -2.80 1.85 -9.63
N PHE A 137 -2.19 1.99 -8.47
CA PHE A 137 -2.00 3.29 -7.82
C PHE A 137 -0.56 3.74 -8.06
N ALA A 138 -0.36 5.03 -8.36
CA ALA A 138 0.97 5.59 -8.55
C ALA A 138 1.09 6.92 -7.81
N ASP A 139 2.25 7.15 -7.20
CA ASP A 139 2.61 8.41 -6.55
C ASP A 139 3.98 8.87 -7.06
N LEU A 140 4.01 9.31 -8.33
CA LEU A 140 5.26 9.63 -9.02
C LEU A 140 5.94 10.89 -8.45
N SER A 141 5.15 11.83 -7.94
CA SER A 141 5.60 13.08 -7.30
C SER A 141 5.97 12.92 -5.82
N GLU A 142 5.80 11.73 -5.25
CA GLU A 142 6.03 11.45 -3.82
C GLU A 142 5.18 12.32 -2.88
N GLU A 143 3.95 12.64 -3.30
CA GLU A 143 3.01 13.49 -2.54
C GLU A 143 2.68 12.89 -1.16
N TYR A 144 2.64 11.56 -1.06
CA TYR A 144 2.26 10.83 0.16
C TYR A 144 3.45 10.23 0.91
N ARG A 145 4.69 10.53 0.49
CA ARG A 145 5.89 9.93 1.08
C ARG A 145 6.09 10.41 2.51
N ASN A 146 6.12 9.45 3.45
CA ASN A 146 6.24 9.68 4.89
C ASN A 146 5.16 10.61 5.50
N CYS A 147 4.00 10.74 4.87
CA CYS A 147 2.86 11.53 5.37
C CYS A 147 2.09 10.81 6.49
N TRP A 148 2.77 10.40 7.57
CA TRP A 148 2.17 9.65 8.67
C TRP A 148 1.08 10.41 9.42
N ASP A 149 1.11 11.74 9.38
CA ASP A 149 0.07 12.60 9.96
C ASP A 149 -1.30 12.42 9.27
N ASN A 150 -1.34 11.88 8.05
CA ASN A 150 -2.58 11.54 7.36
C ASN A 150 -3.45 10.56 8.15
N LEU A 151 -2.85 9.76 9.06
CA LEU A 151 -3.59 8.81 9.89
C LEU A 151 -4.52 9.52 10.90
N GLY A 152 -4.31 10.80 11.20
CA GLY A 152 -5.17 11.57 12.11
C GLY A 152 -5.18 11.06 13.55
N LEU A 153 -4.14 10.31 13.96
CA LEU A 153 -4.00 9.68 15.28
C LEU A 153 -3.43 10.61 16.36
N ASN A 154 -3.01 11.82 15.98
CA ASN A 154 -2.55 12.86 16.91
C ASN A 154 -3.70 13.47 17.74
#